data_AF-A0A067BNF2-F1
#
_entry.id   AF-A0A067BNF2-F1
#
_cell.length_a   1.000
_cell.length_b   1.000
_cell.length_c   1.000
_cell.angle_alpha   90.00
_cell.angle_beta   90.00
_cell.angle_gamma   90.00
#
_symmetry.space_group_name_H-M   'P 1'
#
loop_
_entity.id
_entity.type
_entity.pdbx_description
1 polymer ?
#
loop_
_entity_poly.entity_id
_entity_poly.type
_entity_poly.pdbx_seq_one_letter_code
_entity_poly.pdbx_strand_id
1 'polypeptide(L)'
;MSKKFFPLSPGFFKCPPLSRQEGEHLVALGKQSSLDFIKHANLEANKDVVWNEFGKKQNVMLYRGVNTKPQATHFVMLCAVAEVAGSLEEVAAMHAYNTPEKLRKYVNDSEDLVDM
;
A
#
# COMPACT_ATOMS: atom_id res chain seq x y z
N MET A 1 -13.82 25.01 8.32
CA MET A 1 -12.91 23.85 8.43
C MET A 1 -11.48 24.36 8.59
N SER A 2 -10.75 23.90 9.61
CA SER A 2 -9.34 24.25 9.78
C SER A 2 -8.52 23.55 8.68
N LYS A 3 -7.73 24.29 7.90
CA LYS A 3 -6.82 23.66 6.92
C LYS A 3 -5.83 22.79 7.68
N LYS A 4 -5.74 21.50 7.35
CA LYS A 4 -4.77 20.60 7.96
C LYS A 4 -3.39 20.93 7.40
N PHE A 5 -2.50 21.45 8.24
CA PHE A 5 -1.13 21.81 7.85
C PHE A 5 -0.16 20.72 8.33
N PHE A 6 0.91 20.48 7.55
CA PHE A 6 2.01 19.67 8.05
C PHE A 6 2.68 20.38 9.24
N PRO A 7 3.10 19.65 10.28
CA PRO A 7 3.67 20.24 11.49
C PRO A 7 5.04 20.90 11.27
N LEU A 8 5.71 20.61 10.15
CA LEU A 8 7.04 21.10 9.81
C LEU A 8 6.99 21.94 8.54
N SER A 9 7.89 22.92 8.45
CA SER A 9 8.04 23.76 7.26
C SER A 9 8.57 22.94 6.06
N PRO A 10 8.23 23.35 4.83
CA PRO A 10 8.85 22.77 3.64
C PRO A 10 10.38 22.84 3.70
N GLY A 11 11.05 21.72 3.41
CA GLY A 11 12.52 21.65 3.42
C GLY A 11 13.15 21.52 4.82
N PHE A 12 12.36 21.30 5.88
CA PHE A 12 12.88 21.04 7.23
C PHE A 12 13.87 19.86 7.25
N PHE A 13 13.56 18.77 6.54
CA PHE A 13 14.47 17.66 6.33
C PHE A 13 15.37 17.92 5.13
N LYS A 14 16.68 17.69 5.32
CA LYS A 14 17.65 17.67 4.21
C LYS A 14 17.60 16.30 3.55
N CYS A 15 17.01 16.23 2.36
CA CYS A 15 16.92 15.02 1.56
C CYS A 15 17.83 15.16 0.34
N PRO A 16 19.12 14.79 0.42
CA PRO A 16 19.99 14.80 -0.74
C PRO A 16 19.46 13.86 -1.83
N PRO A 17 19.67 14.16 -3.12
CA PRO A 17 19.27 13.26 -4.19
C PRO A 17 20.04 11.94 -4.08
N LEU A 18 19.38 10.85 -4.44
CA LEU A 18 20.02 9.56 -4.57
C LEU A 18 21.09 9.60 -5.67
N SER A 19 22.18 8.86 -5.49
CA SER A 19 23.07 8.57 -6.60
C SER A 19 22.34 7.78 -7.69
N ARG A 20 22.87 7.81 -8.91
CA ARG A 20 22.30 7.06 -10.02
C ARG A 20 22.18 5.56 -9.71
N GLN A 21 23.21 4.98 -9.08
CA GLN A 21 23.23 3.56 -8.74
C GLN A 21 22.18 3.20 -7.69
N GLU A 22 22.01 4.03 -6.65
CA GLU A 22 20.98 3.83 -5.64
C GLU A 22 19.57 3.94 -6.25
N GLY A 23 19.37 4.92 -7.13
CA GLY A 23 18.11 5.08 -7.87
C GLY A 23 17.77 3.85 -8.72
N GLU A 24 18.73 3.38 -9.53
CA GLU A 24 18.56 2.18 -10.36
C GLU A 24 18.27 0.94 -9.49
N HIS A 25 18.99 0.78 -8.37
CA HIS A 25 18.78 -0.32 -7.43
C HIS A 25 17.37 -0.31 -6.82
N LEU A 26 16.92 0.83 -6.30
CA LEU A 26 15.60 0.95 -5.67
C LEU A 26 14.46 0.75 -6.67
N VAL A 27 14.62 1.21 -7.92
CA VAL A 27 13.64 0.94 -8.99
C VAL A 27 13.58 -0.55 -9.31
N ALA A 28 14.73 -1.22 -9.41
CA ALA A 28 14.77 -2.67 -9.65
C ALA A 28 14.15 -3.45 -8.50
N LEU A 29 14.47 -3.09 -7.26
CA LEU A 29 13.89 -3.68 -6.06
C LEU A 29 12.37 -3.50 -6.04
N GLY A 30 11.88 -2.28 -6.28
CA GLY A 30 10.44 -1.99 -6.31
C GLY A 30 9.70 -2.85 -7.35
N LYS A 31 10.25 -2.97 -8.56
CA LYS A 31 9.68 -3.84 -9.60
C LYS A 31 9.62 -5.30 -9.16
N GLN A 32 10.70 -5.81 -8.58
CA GLN A 32 10.75 -7.20 -8.10
C GLN A 32 9.74 -7.42 -6.97
N SER A 33 9.70 -6.53 -5.98
CA SER A 33 8.75 -6.59 -4.87
C SER A 33 7.28 -6.55 -5.33
N SER A 34 6.94 -5.73 -6.34
CA SER A 34 5.59 -5.71 -6.90
C SER A 34 5.22 -7.02 -7.59
N LEU A 35 6.15 -7.63 -8.35
CA LEU A 35 5.92 -8.94 -8.97
C LEU A 35 5.73 -10.03 -7.93
N ASP A 36 6.54 -10.03 -6.88
CA ASP A 36 6.43 -11.01 -5.79
C ASP A 36 5.13 -10.83 -5.01
N PHE A 37 4.73 -9.58 -4.75
CA PHE A 37 3.42 -9.28 -4.16
C PHE A 37 2.27 -9.85 -4.97
N ILE A 38 2.23 -9.64 -6.29
CA ILE A 38 1.16 -10.17 -7.16
C ILE A 38 1.12 -11.71 -7.09
N LYS A 39 2.28 -12.37 -7.13
CA LYS A 39 2.37 -13.83 -7.02
C LYS A 39 1.82 -14.34 -5.69
N HIS A 40 2.14 -13.66 -4.58
CA HIS A 40 1.73 -14.09 -3.25
C HIS A 40 0.28 -13.73 -2.89
N ALA A 41 -0.22 -12.60 -3.38
CA ALA A 41 -1.57 -12.11 -3.16
C ALA A 41 -2.63 -12.83 -4.02
N ASN A 42 -2.21 -13.59 -5.04
CA ASN A 42 -3.13 -14.41 -5.81
C ASN A 42 -3.69 -15.56 -4.95
N LEU A 43 -4.98 -15.47 -4.64
CA LEU A 43 -5.67 -16.39 -3.74
C LEU A 43 -5.73 -17.83 -4.27
N GLU A 44 -5.69 -18.02 -5.59
CA GLU A 44 -5.83 -19.33 -6.24
C GLU A 44 -4.48 -19.94 -6.67
N ALA A 45 -3.52 -19.11 -7.07
CA ALA A 45 -2.25 -19.58 -7.62
C ALA A 45 -1.19 -19.90 -6.54
N ASN A 46 -1.30 -19.31 -5.36
CA ASN A 46 -0.32 -19.47 -4.30
C ASN A 46 -0.58 -20.74 -3.47
N LYS A 47 0.20 -21.81 -3.71
CA LYS A 47 0.07 -23.08 -2.99
C LYS A 47 0.72 -23.08 -1.59
N ASP A 48 1.50 -22.05 -1.26
CA ASP A 48 2.18 -21.96 0.04
C ASP A 48 1.31 -21.29 1.10
N VAL A 49 0.22 -20.63 0.70
CA VAL A 49 -0.69 -19.92 1.61
C VAL A 49 -2.13 -20.37 1.35
N VAL A 50 -2.79 -20.87 2.39
CA VAL A 50 -4.24 -21.13 2.36
C VAL A 50 -4.95 -19.87 2.85
N TRP A 51 -5.76 -19.28 1.98
CA TRP A 51 -6.57 -18.12 2.30
C TRP A 51 -7.94 -18.55 2.82
N ASN A 52 -8.28 -18.10 4.02
CA ASN A 52 -9.57 -18.37 4.65
C ASN A 52 -10.33 -17.06 4.79
N GLU A 53 -11.64 -17.07 4.54
CA GLU A 53 -12.49 -15.91 4.83
C GLU A 53 -12.39 -15.56 6.31
N PHE A 54 -12.12 -14.29 6.59
CA PHE A 54 -11.95 -13.76 7.94
C PHE A 54 -13.07 -12.78 8.31
N GLY A 55 -13.62 -12.07 7.32
CA GLY A 55 -14.78 -11.22 7.53
C GLY A 55 -15.20 -10.48 6.27
N LYS A 56 -16.41 -9.90 6.31
CA LYS A 56 -16.95 -9.10 5.21
C LYS A 56 -17.54 -7.81 5.77
N LYS A 57 -17.26 -6.69 5.12
CA LYS A 57 -17.89 -5.38 5.41
C LYS A 57 -18.24 -4.70 4.09
N GLN A 58 -19.52 -4.40 3.89
CA GLN A 58 -20.03 -3.84 2.64
C GLN A 58 -19.62 -4.71 1.42
N ASN A 59 -18.93 -4.12 0.45
CA ASN A 59 -18.39 -4.76 -0.76
C ASN A 59 -16.95 -5.29 -0.58
N VAL A 60 -16.40 -5.25 0.63
CA VAL A 60 -15.03 -5.73 0.92
C VAL A 60 -15.08 -7.08 1.63
N MET A 61 -14.44 -8.08 1.03
CA MET A 61 -14.15 -9.38 1.65
C MET A 61 -12.71 -9.39 2.16
N LEU A 62 -12.51 -9.83 3.40
CA LEU A 62 -11.22 -9.94 4.06
C LEU A 62 -10.87 -11.42 4.23
N TYR A 63 -9.69 -11.80 3.76
CA TYR A 63 -9.11 -13.12 3.89
C TYR A 63 -7.91 -13.08 4.83
N ARG A 64 -7.73 -14.14 5.61
CA ARG A 64 -6.54 -14.39 6.42
C ARG A 64 -5.74 -15.54 5.82
N GLY A 65 -4.47 -15.28 5.54
CA GLY A 65 -3.54 -16.27 4.99
C GLY A 65 -2.92 -17.11 6.11
N VAL A 66 -2.90 -18.43 5.91
CA VAL A 66 -2.20 -19.39 6.78
C VAL A 66 -1.17 -20.13 5.93
N ASN A 67 0.10 -20.06 6.30
CA ASN A 67 1.15 -20.79 5.62
C ASN A 67 0.91 -22.30 5.72
N THR A 68 1.06 -23.03 4.62
CA THR A 68 0.93 -24.49 4.62
C THR A 68 2.11 -25.17 5.32
N LYS A 69 3.24 -24.47 5.44
CA LYS A 69 4.45 -24.92 6.12
C LYS A 69 4.75 -24.02 7.32
N PRO A 70 5.29 -24.58 8.43
CA PRO A 70 5.76 -23.77 9.55
C PRO A 70 6.78 -22.73 9.06
N GLN A 71 6.52 -21.46 9.35
CA GLN A 71 7.47 -20.37 9.11
C GLN A 71 7.95 -19.82 10.44
N ALA A 72 9.19 -19.33 10.47
CA ALA A 72 9.77 -18.68 11.65
C ALA A 72 9.18 -17.28 11.91
N THR A 73 8.30 -16.78 11.03
CA THR A 73 7.72 -15.44 11.14
C THR A 73 6.35 -15.49 11.80
N HIS A 74 6.06 -14.51 12.66
CA HIS A 74 4.78 -14.38 13.35
C HIS A 74 3.84 -13.36 12.67
N PHE A 75 4.11 -13.00 11.42
CA PHE A 75 3.29 -12.02 10.71
C PHE A 75 1.91 -12.59 10.37
N VAL A 76 0.87 -11.79 10.58
CA VAL A 76 -0.48 -12.09 10.13
C VAL A 76 -0.62 -11.59 8.69
N MET A 77 -0.90 -12.51 7.76
CA MET A 77 -1.18 -12.17 6.37
C MET A 77 -2.67 -11.89 6.18
N LEU A 78 -2.97 -10.74 5.59
CA LEU A 78 -4.32 -10.29 5.28
C LEU A 78 -4.40 -9.92 3.80
N CYS A 79 -5.52 -10.28 3.15
CA CYS A 79 -5.83 -9.87 1.79
C CYS A 79 -7.27 -9.35 1.77
N ALA A 80 -7.47 -8.11 1.34
CA ALA A 80 -8.79 -7.53 1.15
C ALA A 80 -9.11 -7.48 -0.35
N VAL A 81 -10.28 -7.97 -0.71
CA VAL A 81 -10.80 -7.96 -2.09
C VAL A 81 -12.08 -7.16 -2.12
N ALA A 82 -12.19 -6.24 -3.06
CA ALA A 82 -13.37 -5.39 -3.23
C ALA A 82 -13.64 -5.14 -4.70
N GLU A 83 -14.92 -5.00 -5.04
CA GLU A 83 -15.34 -4.49 -6.35
C GLU A 83 -15.59 -2.99 -6.24
N VAL A 84 -14.92 -2.21 -7.08
CA VAL A 84 -15.04 -0.75 -7.10
C VAL A 84 -15.45 -0.27 -8.48
N ALA A 85 -16.25 0.78 -8.54
CA ALA A 85 -16.57 1.45 -9.80
C ALA A 85 -15.42 2.37 -10.19
N GLY A 86 -14.79 2.13 -11.34
CA GLY A 86 -13.70 2.94 -11.88
C GLY A 86 -12.71 2.12 -12.71
N SER A 87 -11.69 2.81 -13.25
CA SER A 87 -10.59 2.17 -13.96
C SER A 87 -9.39 1.87 -13.05
N LEU A 88 -8.49 1.00 -13.49
CA LEU A 88 -7.25 0.71 -12.76
C LEU A 88 -6.37 1.97 -12.61
N GLU A 89 -6.39 2.86 -13.60
CA GLU A 89 -5.66 4.12 -13.59
C GLU A 89 -6.22 5.09 -12.54
N GLU A 90 -7.55 5.15 -12.37
CA GLU A 90 -8.18 5.96 -11.34
C GLU A 90 -7.81 5.46 -9.95
N VAL A 91 -7.87 4.15 -9.73
CA VAL A 91 -7.44 3.53 -8.46
C VAL A 91 -5.94 3.78 -8.22
N ALA A 92 -5.08 3.59 -9.22
CA ALA A 92 -3.65 3.88 -9.09
C ALA A 92 -3.38 5.37 -8.79
N ALA A 93 -4.14 6.28 -9.40
CA ALA A 93 -4.04 7.71 -9.15
C ALA A 93 -4.44 8.07 -7.72
N MET A 94 -5.39 7.35 -7.10
CA MET A 94 -5.71 7.52 -5.68
C MET A 94 -4.48 7.29 -4.81
N HIS A 95 -3.60 6.35 -5.12
CA HIS A 95 -2.41 6.05 -4.32
C HIS A 95 -1.15 6.86 -4.70
N ALA A 96 -1.25 7.80 -5.65
CA ALA A 96 -0.10 8.48 -6.22
C ALA A 96 0.35 9.73 -5.42
N TYR A 97 0.80 9.57 -4.17
CA TYR A 97 1.18 10.67 -3.27
C TYR A 97 2.64 11.13 -3.39
N ASN A 98 3.25 10.98 -4.57
CA ASN A 98 4.69 11.15 -4.78
C ASN A 98 5.20 12.61 -4.77
N THR A 99 4.35 13.58 -4.45
CA THR A 99 4.73 15.01 -4.36
C THR A 99 4.08 15.64 -3.13
N PRO A 100 4.72 16.65 -2.52
CA PRO A 100 4.15 17.36 -1.37
C PRO A 100 2.75 17.92 -1.63
N GLU A 101 2.48 18.39 -2.85
CA GLU A 101 1.19 18.98 -3.25
C GLU A 101 0.09 17.92 -3.29
N LYS A 102 0.38 16.75 -3.89
CA LYS A 102 -0.58 15.63 -3.93
C LYS A 102 -0.85 15.07 -2.54
N LEU A 103 0.19 14.91 -1.72
CA LEU A 103 0.03 14.47 -0.34
C LEU A 103 -0.80 15.47 0.48
N ARG A 104 -0.55 16.78 0.34
CA ARG A 104 -1.33 17.82 1.03
C ARG A 104 -2.79 17.83 0.59
N LYS A 105 -3.05 17.67 -0.71
CA LYS A 105 -4.41 17.56 -1.24
C LYS A 105 -5.11 16.36 -0.59
N TYR A 106 -4.48 15.20 -0.62
CA TYR A 106 -5.03 13.99 0.01
C TYR A 106 -5.33 14.15 1.51
N VAL A 107 -4.42 14.76 2.28
CA VAL A 107 -4.63 15.02 3.72
C VAL A 107 -5.80 15.96 3.98
N ASN A 108 -6.03 16.96 3.12
CA ASN A 108 -7.17 17.87 3.25
C ASN A 108 -8.49 17.22 2.84
N ASP A 109 -8.47 16.35 1.83
CA ASP A 109 -9.65 15.66 1.32
C ASP A 109 -10.03 14.45 2.21
N SER A 110 -9.09 13.94 3.02
CA SER A 110 -9.31 12.81 3.93
C SER A 110 -9.70 13.29 5.32
N GLU A 111 -10.96 13.06 5.70
CA GLU A 111 -11.48 13.43 7.02
C GLU A 111 -10.79 12.63 8.14
N ASP A 112 -10.54 11.32 7.93
CA ASP A 112 -10.12 10.36 8.98
C ASP A 112 -8.60 10.22 9.23
N LEU A 113 -7.72 10.74 8.37
CA LEU A 113 -6.29 10.42 8.44
C LEU A 113 -5.46 11.19 9.48
N VAL A 114 -6.04 12.23 10.08
CA VAL A 114 -5.30 13.14 10.99
C VAL A 114 -5.70 12.94 12.46
N ASP A 115 -6.59 11.98 12.71
CA ASP A 115 -7.00 11.57 14.06
C ASP A 115 -6.26 10.30 14.54
N MET A 116 -5.18 9.88 13.86
CA MET A 116 -4.25 8.84 14.34
C MET A 116 -3.07 9.43 15.12
#